data_AF-A0A929RSE8-F1
#
_entry.id   AF-A0A929RSE8-F1
#
_cell.length_a   1.000
_cell.length_b   1.000
_cell.length_c   1.000
_cell.angle_alpha   90.00
_cell.angle_beta   90.00
_cell.angle_gamma   90.00
#
_symmetry.space_group_name_H-M   'P 1'
#
loop_
_entity.id
_entity.type
_entity.pdbx_description
1 polymer ?
#
loop_
_entity_poly.entity_id
_entity_poly.type
_entity_poly.pdbx_seq_one_letter_code
_entity_poly.pdbx_strand_id
1 'polypeptide(L)'
;TMVRAAADDSRTLTALNEVFVGHPSHQSARYELSLGSHVERQSSSGVVVSTGTGATGWGASLKRGRHMGDLPAPTSRSLAWFVREAWPSPFTGVDYTEGILDEGEELSLVVGSESLVLFGDGMESDRLTLTWGQSVRVSRAPRALALVDPADLGEE
;
A
#
# COMPACT_ATOMS: atom_id res chain seq x y z
N THR A 1 -8.63 10.97 2.38
CA THR A 1 -8.75 9.50 2.53
C THR A 1 -7.58 8.95 3.31
N MET A 2 -7.76 7.86 4.06
CA MET A 2 -6.65 7.14 4.73
C MET A 2 -6.59 5.71 4.19
N VAL A 3 -5.42 5.07 4.30
CA VAL A 3 -5.21 3.67 3.92
C VAL A 3 -5.13 2.80 5.18
N ARG A 4 -5.69 1.60 5.13
CA ARG A 4 -5.64 0.62 6.21
C ARG A 4 -5.03 -0.68 5.70
N ALA A 5 -4.12 -1.24 6.49
CA ALA A 5 -3.62 -2.59 6.33
C ALA A 5 -4.10 -3.45 7.51
N ALA A 6 -4.70 -4.60 7.24
CA ALA A 6 -5.22 -5.51 8.24
C ALA A 6 -4.59 -6.90 8.08
N ALA A 7 -3.88 -7.35 9.11
CA ALA A 7 -3.38 -8.72 9.21
C ALA A 7 -4.53 -9.68 9.58
N ASP A 8 -4.32 -10.97 9.32
CA ASP A 8 -5.30 -12.03 9.63
C ASP A 8 -5.45 -12.35 11.13
N ASP A 9 -4.62 -11.78 11.99
CA ASP A 9 -4.66 -11.95 13.45
C ASP A 9 -5.22 -10.71 14.17
N SER A 10 -6.12 -9.99 13.52
CA SER A 10 -6.82 -8.79 14.02
C SER A 10 -5.96 -7.53 14.20
N ARG A 11 -4.63 -7.62 14.04
CA ARG A 11 -3.75 -6.43 14.05
C ARG A 11 -4.01 -5.59 12.82
N THR A 12 -4.16 -4.28 12.99
CA THR A 12 -4.34 -3.37 11.86
C THR A 12 -3.54 -2.10 12.04
N LEU A 13 -3.07 -1.54 10.93
CA LEU A 13 -2.39 -0.26 10.85
C LEU A 13 -3.17 0.66 9.92
N THR A 14 -3.30 1.94 10.28
CA THR A 14 -3.92 2.98 9.44
C THR A 14 -2.94 4.11 9.26
N ALA A 15 -2.82 4.61 8.04
CA ALA A 15 -1.89 5.66 7.66
C ALA A 15 -2.60 6.74 6.83
N LEU A 16 -2.14 7.98 6.94
CA LEU A 16 -2.69 9.09 6.19
C LEU A 16 -2.24 9.05 4.73
N ASN A 17 -0.95 8.84 4.49
CA ASN A 17 -0.32 9.00 3.18
C ASN A 17 -0.07 7.66 2.51
N GLU A 18 0.58 6.72 3.20
CA GLU A 18 0.88 5.41 2.63
C GLU A 18 1.14 4.34 3.68
N VAL A 19 0.99 3.09 3.26
CA VAL A 19 1.57 1.92 3.94
C VAL A 19 2.62 1.26 3.05
N PHE A 20 3.65 0.71 3.67
CA PHE A 20 4.66 -0.12 3.05
C PHE A 20 4.58 -1.54 3.61
N VAL A 21 4.66 -2.55 2.74
CA VAL A 21 4.82 -3.96 3.09
C VAL A 21 6.05 -4.51 2.37
N GLY A 22 7.08 -4.92 3.09
CA GLY A 22 8.30 -5.43 2.46
C GLY A 22 9.34 -5.93 3.43
N HIS A 23 10.56 -6.17 2.96
CA HIS A 23 11.63 -6.65 3.82
C HIS A 23 12.22 -5.50 4.66
N PRO A 24 12.58 -5.69 5.94
CA PRO A 24 13.19 -4.64 6.78
C PRO A 24 14.63 -4.26 6.41
N SER A 25 15.21 -4.93 5.42
CA SER A 25 16.58 -4.70 4.94
C SER A 25 16.65 -4.94 3.44
N HIS A 26 17.83 -4.89 2.84
CA HIS A 26 18.04 -4.97 1.39
C HIS A 26 17.91 -6.40 0.82
N GLN A 27 16.90 -7.16 1.23
CA GLN A 27 16.58 -8.48 0.67
C GLN A 27 15.23 -8.45 -0.04
N SER A 28 15.02 -9.42 -0.94
CA SER A 28 13.75 -9.54 -1.65
C SER A 28 12.62 -10.01 -0.72
N ALA A 29 11.54 -9.24 -0.68
CA ALA A 29 10.25 -9.69 -0.18
C ALA A 29 9.64 -10.68 -1.18
N ARG A 30 9.27 -11.87 -0.71
CA ARG A 30 8.51 -12.86 -1.48
C ARG A 30 7.10 -12.93 -0.91
N TYR A 31 6.11 -12.84 -1.79
CA TYR A 31 4.70 -12.86 -1.41
C TYR A 31 3.83 -13.24 -2.62
N GLU A 32 2.64 -13.71 -2.36
CA GLU A 32 1.59 -13.83 -3.36
C GLU A 32 0.72 -12.58 -3.29
N LEU A 33 0.66 -11.82 -4.38
CA LEU A 33 -0.17 -10.64 -4.54
C LEU A 33 -1.50 -11.04 -5.15
N SER A 34 -2.61 -10.56 -4.58
CA SER A 34 -3.95 -10.78 -5.11
C SER A 34 -4.71 -9.48 -5.27
N LEU A 35 -5.35 -9.31 -6.43
CA LEU A 35 -6.23 -8.21 -6.77
C LEU A 35 -7.47 -8.78 -7.47
N GLY A 36 -8.61 -8.79 -6.77
CA GLY A 36 -9.82 -9.45 -7.27
C GLY A 36 -9.56 -10.94 -7.55
N SER A 37 -9.74 -11.37 -8.80
CA SER A 37 -9.45 -12.75 -9.24
C SER A 37 -8.02 -12.97 -9.72
N HIS A 38 -7.20 -11.91 -9.81
CA HIS A 38 -5.82 -12.00 -10.27
C HIS A 38 -4.89 -12.33 -9.11
N VAL A 39 -3.99 -13.28 -9.35
CA VAL A 39 -3.01 -13.75 -8.37
C VAL A 39 -1.65 -13.83 -9.05
N GLU A 40 -0.63 -13.22 -8.44
CA GLU A 40 0.73 -13.23 -8.96
C GLU A 40 1.74 -13.45 -7.82
N ARG A 41 2.63 -14.42 -7.99
CA ARG A 41 3.78 -14.57 -7.09
C ARG A 41 4.81 -13.51 -7.40
N GLN A 42 5.18 -12.76 -6.38
CA GLN A 42 6.08 -11.62 -6.47
C GLN A 42 7.36 -11.86 -5.68
N SER A 43 8.47 -11.36 -6.24
CA SER A 43 9.74 -11.17 -5.56
C SER A 43 10.19 -9.74 -5.85
N SER A 44 10.23 -8.88 -4.83
CA SER A 44 10.43 -7.44 -5.03
C SER A 44 11.01 -6.75 -3.79
N SER A 45 11.21 -5.44 -3.85
CA SER A 45 11.56 -4.59 -2.70
C SER A 45 10.35 -4.23 -1.82
N GLY A 46 9.21 -4.89 -2.02
CA GLY A 46 7.95 -4.67 -1.30
C GLY A 46 6.87 -3.96 -2.12
N VAL A 47 5.78 -3.65 -1.45
CA VAL A 47 4.59 -2.97 -1.98
C VAL A 47 4.36 -1.69 -1.19
N VAL A 48 3.97 -0.63 -1.89
CA VAL A 48 3.50 0.62 -1.32
C VAL A 48 2.08 0.86 -1.77
N VAL A 49 1.20 1.23 -0.83
CA VAL A 49 -0.16 1.67 -1.14
C VAL A 49 -0.36 3.07 -0.59
N SER A 50 -0.66 4.03 -1.47
CA SER A 50 -0.69 5.46 -1.19
C SER A 50 -2.08 6.04 -1.41
N THR A 51 -2.48 6.96 -0.54
CA THR A 51 -3.69 7.77 -0.67
C THR A 51 -3.42 8.98 -1.55
N GLY A 52 -4.48 9.73 -1.88
CA GLY A 52 -4.30 10.99 -2.59
C GLY A 52 -3.57 12.08 -1.80
N THR A 53 -3.56 12.04 -0.46
CA THR A 53 -2.73 12.98 0.33
C THR A 53 -1.26 12.58 0.28
N GLY A 54 -0.95 11.28 0.12
CA GLY A 54 0.39 10.77 -0.13
C GLY A 54 0.90 10.98 -1.56
N ALA A 55 0.07 11.53 -2.46
CA ALA A 55 0.41 11.73 -3.86
C ALA A 55 1.57 12.73 -4.08
N THR A 56 1.93 13.53 -3.09
CA THR A 56 3.09 14.44 -3.11
C THR A 56 4.36 13.85 -2.46
N GLY A 57 4.25 12.68 -1.81
CA GLY A 57 5.33 11.99 -1.11
C GLY A 57 5.91 10.82 -1.92
N TRP A 58 5.95 9.62 -1.31
CA TRP A 58 6.41 8.40 -1.99
C TRP A 58 5.61 8.12 -3.26
N GLY A 59 4.29 8.37 -3.24
CA GLY A 59 3.41 8.22 -4.41
C GLY A 59 3.93 8.97 -5.64
N ALA A 60 4.31 10.25 -5.49
CA ALA A 60 4.88 11.05 -6.57
C ALA A 60 6.13 10.41 -7.17
N SER A 61 7.02 9.92 -6.30
CA SER A 61 8.28 9.31 -6.74
C SER A 61 8.06 7.99 -7.44
N LEU A 62 7.18 7.14 -6.92
CA LEU A 62 6.89 5.81 -7.44
C LEU A 62 6.10 5.84 -8.75
N LYS A 63 5.26 6.85 -8.96
CA LYS A 63 4.50 7.06 -10.20
C LYS A 63 5.41 7.39 -11.40
N ARG A 64 6.60 7.93 -11.17
CA ARG A 64 7.54 8.27 -12.26
C ARG A 64 7.91 7.01 -13.04
N GLY A 65 7.70 7.06 -14.36
CA GLY A 65 7.99 5.93 -15.27
C GLY A 65 6.94 4.81 -15.25
N ARG A 66 5.78 5.04 -14.63
CA ARG A 66 4.66 4.07 -14.58
C ARG A 66 3.57 4.41 -15.58
N HIS A 67 2.98 3.38 -16.18
CA HIS A 67 1.98 3.46 -17.24
C HIS A 67 0.53 3.57 -16.72
N MET A 68 0.31 3.41 -15.42
CA MET A 68 -0.99 3.65 -14.78
C MET A 68 -1.53 5.07 -15.02
N GLY A 69 -2.79 5.32 -14.64
CA GLY A 69 -3.39 6.67 -14.66
C GLY A 69 -2.73 7.66 -13.69
N ASP A 70 -3.33 8.84 -13.55
CA ASP A 70 -2.89 9.85 -12.58
C ASP A 70 -3.04 9.34 -11.14
N LEU A 71 -2.21 9.89 -10.24
CA LEU A 71 -2.37 9.64 -8.81
C LEU A 71 -3.72 10.19 -8.32
N PRO A 72 -4.36 9.55 -7.33
CA PRO A 72 -5.57 10.07 -6.73
C PRO A 72 -5.38 11.50 -6.20
N ALA A 73 -6.36 12.37 -6.42
CA ALA A 73 -6.38 13.70 -5.79
C ALA A 73 -6.52 13.58 -4.25
N PRO A 74 -6.13 14.58 -3.44
CA PRO A 74 -6.19 14.52 -1.98
C PRO A 74 -7.56 14.16 -1.38
N THR A 75 -8.63 14.57 -2.04
CA THR A 75 -10.02 14.29 -1.64
C THR A 75 -10.60 13.01 -2.26
N SER A 76 -9.85 12.34 -3.14
CA SER A 76 -10.26 11.10 -3.79
C SER A 76 -10.44 9.96 -2.78
N ARG A 77 -11.36 9.05 -3.08
CA ARG A 77 -11.62 7.83 -2.31
C ARG A 77 -10.80 6.62 -2.78
N SER A 78 -10.09 6.74 -3.90
CA SER A 78 -9.26 5.69 -4.45
C SER A 78 -7.85 5.68 -3.83
N LEU A 79 -7.16 4.56 -3.95
CA LEU A 79 -5.76 4.39 -3.55
C LEU A 79 -4.91 4.06 -4.77
N ALA A 80 -3.65 4.47 -4.78
CA ALA A 80 -2.66 3.99 -5.74
C ALA A 80 -1.79 2.92 -5.09
N TRP A 81 -1.42 1.87 -5.81
CA TRP A 81 -0.51 0.84 -5.31
C TRP A 81 0.64 0.59 -6.28
N PHE A 82 1.78 0.19 -5.72
CA PHE A 82 3.04 0.01 -6.44
C PHE A 82 3.82 -1.17 -5.86
N VAL A 83 4.18 -2.13 -6.71
CA VAL A 83 5.27 -3.07 -6.44
C VAL A 83 6.60 -2.36 -6.76
N ARG A 84 7.48 -2.30 -5.77
CA ARG A 84 8.81 -1.72 -5.92
C ARG A 84 9.79 -2.75 -6.45
N GLU A 85 10.49 -2.42 -7.54
CA GLU A 85 11.63 -3.21 -8.06
C GLU A 85 11.29 -4.70 -8.22
N ALA A 86 10.16 -4.98 -8.90
CA ALA A 86 9.71 -6.35 -9.17
C ALA A 86 10.77 -7.11 -9.99
N TRP A 87 11.08 -8.34 -9.58
CA TRP A 87 12.10 -9.17 -10.20
C TRP A 87 11.47 -10.34 -10.97
N PRO A 88 11.66 -10.41 -12.30
CA PRO A 88 11.16 -11.52 -13.10
C PRO A 88 12.00 -12.78 -12.86
N SER A 89 11.34 -13.93 -12.68
CA SER A 89 12.00 -15.22 -12.56
C SER A 89 11.13 -16.35 -13.12
N PRO A 90 11.63 -17.59 -13.22
CA PRO A 90 10.78 -18.73 -13.61
C PRO A 90 9.57 -18.98 -12.67
N PHE A 91 9.56 -18.38 -11.48
CA PHE A 91 8.52 -18.61 -10.46
C PHE A 91 7.83 -17.32 -9.99
N THR A 92 8.22 -16.15 -10.48
CA THR A 92 7.67 -14.85 -10.09
C THR A 92 7.40 -13.97 -11.30
N GLY A 93 6.27 -13.27 -11.26
CA GLY A 93 5.82 -12.40 -12.34
C GLY A 93 6.11 -10.92 -12.08
N VAL A 94 5.83 -10.11 -13.11
CA VAL A 94 5.94 -8.65 -13.11
C VAL A 94 4.77 -8.01 -13.86
N ASP A 95 3.67 -8.76 -14.03
CA ASP A 95 2.50 -8.31 -14.78
C ASP A 95 1.63 -7.37 -13.92
N TYR A 96 1.61 -7.55 -12.60
CA TYR A 96 0.85 -6.74 -11.64
C TYR A 96 1.78 -5.94 -10.73
N THR A 97 2.28 -4.80 -11.22
CA THR A 97 3.24 -3.96 -10.48
C THR A 97 2.74 -2.58 -10.09
N GLU A 98 1.56 -2.18 -10.56
CA GLU A 98 0.98 -0.87 -10.28
C GLU A 98 -0.52 -0.86 -10.58
N GLY A 99 -1.25 0.04 -9.94
CA GLY A 99 -2.66 0.26 -10.26
C GLY A 99 -3.37 1.21 -9.31
N ILE A 100 -4.67 1.36 -9.54
CA ILE A 100 -5.59 2.11 -8.69
C ILE A 100 -6.56 1.11 -8.06
N LEU A 101 -6.83 1.26 -6.76
CA LEU A 101 -7.93 0.59 -6.07
C LEU A 101 -9.07 1.58 -5.91
N ASP A 102 -10.24 1.22 -6.41
CA ASP A 102 -11.47 2.00 -6.23
C ASP A 102 -12.15 1.71 -4.89
N GLU A 103 -13.27 2.40 -4.65
CA GLU A 103 -14.07 2.22 -3.45
C GLU A 103 -14.59 0.77 -3.32
N GLY A 104 -14.16 0.07 -2.27
CA GLY A 104 -14.55 -1.31 -1.99
C GLY A 104 -13.56 -2.36 -2.49
N GLU A 105 -12.56 -1.95 -3.27
CA GLU A 105 -11.47 -2.83 -3.69
C GLU A 105 -10.37 -2.92 -2.64
N GLU A 106 -9.64 -4.03 -2.68
CA GLU A 106 -8.51 -4.28 -1.80
C GLU A 106 -7.38 -5.01 -2.52
N LEU A 107 -6.16 -4.81 -2.01
CA LEU A 107 -4.97 -5.54 -2.41
C LEU A 107 -4.60 -6.50 -1.28
N SER A 108 -4.49 -7.78 -1.58
CA SER A 108 -4.13 -8.80 -0.59
C SER A 108 -2.73 -9.34 -0.85
N LEU A 109 -1.96 -9.56 0.21
CA LEU A 109 -0.65 -10.20 0.15
C LEU A 109 -0.62 -11.39 1.11
N VAL A 110 -0.09 -12.53 0.64
CA VAL A 110 0.27 -13.67 1.49
C VAL A 110 1.79 -13.77 1.57
N VAL A 111 2.35 -13.76 2.77
CA VAL A 111 3.80 -13.74 2.98
C VAL A 111 4.43 -15.07 2.55
N GLY A 112 5.40 -15.00 1.64
CA GLY A 112 6.21 -16.14 1.16
C GLY A 112 7.66 -16.13 1.64
N SER A 113 8.13 -15.07 2.30
CA SER A 113 9.42 -14.98 3.00
C SER A 113 9.29 -15.38 4.48
N GLU A 114 10.42 -15.48 5.20
CA GLU A 114 10.41 -15.72 6.66
C GLU A 114 9.62 -14.63 7.41
N SER A 115 9.91 -13.36 7.10
CA SER A 115 9.17 -12.23 7.63
C SER A 115 9.15 -11.04 6.68
N LEU A 116 8.11 -10.22 6.78
CA LEU A 116 7.99 -8.88 6.21
C LEU A 116 7.59 -7.89 7.32
N VAL A 117 7.85 -6.62 7.08
CA VAL A 117 7.39 -5.51 7.92
C VAL A 117 6.29 -4.75 7.22
N LEU A 118 5.31 -4.30 8.00
CA LEU A 118 4.24 -3.41 7.60
C LEU A 118 4.30 -2.16 8.49
N PHE A 119 4.44 -0.98 7.89
CA PHE A 119 4.36 0.30 8.59
C PHE A 119 3.66 1.35 7.74
N GLY A 120 3.22 2.45 8.35
CA GLY A 120 2.57 3.57 7.68
C GLY A 120 3.32 4.88 7.88
N ASP A 121 3.17 5.79 6.93
CA ASP A 121 3.67 7.18 6.99
C ASP A 121 5.18 7.30 7.35
N GLY A 122 5.98 6.29 6.98
CA GLY A 122 7.41 6.23 7.30
C GLY A 122 7.74 5.91 8.78
N MET A 123 6.75 5.58 9.62
CA MET A 123 6.92 5.29 11.04
C MET A 123 7.43 3.86 11.29
N GLU A 124 8.66 3.56 10.90
CA GLU A 124 9.22 2.20 10.96
C GLU A 124 9.29 1.55 12.34
N SER A 125 9.33 2.36 13.41
CA SER A 125 9.33 1.87 14.80
C SER A 125 7.96 1.37 15.25
N ASP A 126 6.88 1.84 14.62
CA ASP A 126 5.50 1.39 14.83
C ASP A 126 5.08 0.46 13.70
N ARG A 127 5.76 -0.69 13.61
CA ARG A 127 5.55 -1.69 12.57
C ARG A 127 4.89 -2.95 13.08
N LEU A 128 4.14 -3.59 12.20
CA LEU A 128 3.73 -4.97 12.35
C LEU A 128 4.75 -5.88 11.66
N THR A 129 5.16 -6.95 12.33
CA THR A 129 5.89 -8.05 11.70
C THR A 129 4.88 -9.10 11.23
N LEU A 130 4.96 -9.45 9.95
CA LEU A 130 4.17 -10.47 9.29
C LEU A 130 5.10 -11.65 9.00
N THR A 131 4.73 -12.87 9.41
CA THR A 131 5.54 -14.08 9.18
C THR A 131 5.01 -14.90 8.02
N TRP A 132 5.81 -15.87 7.57
CA TRP A 132 5.42 -16.81 6.52
C TRP A 132 3.98 -17.32 6.67
N GLY A 133 3.22 -17.30 5.57
CA GLY A 133 1.84 -17.75 5.51
C GLY A 133 0.79 -16.76 6.03
N GLN A 134 1.20 -15.70 6.75
CA GLN A 134 0.26 -14.65 7.15
C GLN A 134 -0.21 -13.86 5.95
N SER A 135 -1.47 -13.43 6.01
CA SER A 135 -2.09 -12.56 5.03
C SER A 135 -2.28 -11.15 5.57
N VAL A 136 -2.13 -10.17 4.68
CA VAL A 136 -2.48 -8.78 4.94
C VAL A 136 -3.38 -8.28 3.81
N ARG A 137 -4.47 -7.61 4.18
CA ARG A 137 -5.37 -6.93 3.26
C ARG A 137 -5.18 -5.42 3.38
N VAL A 138 -4.97 -4.75 2.26
CA VAL A 138 -4.79 -3.32 2.18
C VAL A 138 -5.94 -2.70 1.41
N SER A 139 -6.65 -1.78 2.04
CA SER A 139 -7.81 -1.12 1.46
C SER A 139 -8.00 0.27 2.05
N ARG A 140 -8.99 0.99 1.56
CA ARG A 140 -9.36 2.29 2.14
C ARG A 140 -9.76 2.12 3.61
N ALA A 141 -9.25 2.98 4.48
CA ALA A 141 -9.70 3.01 5.86
C ALA A 141 -11.18 3.42 5.95
N PRO A 142 -11.94 2.88 6.92
CA PRO A 142 -13.34 3.25 7.12
C PRO A 142 -13.51 4.68 7.63
N ARG A 143 -12.46 5.26 8.22
CA ARG A 143 -12.42 6.64 8.70
C ARG A 143 -11.55 7.48 7.76
N ALA A 144 -11.90 8.75 7.60
CA ALA A 144 -11.09 9.73 6.90
C ALA A 144 -10.64 10.81 7.89
N LEU A 145 -9.50 11.44 7.58
CA LEU A 145 -9.10 12.68 8.25
C LEU A 145 -10.09 13.78 7.88
N ALA A 146 -10.61 14.48 8.89
CA ALA A 146 -11.40 15.69 8.70
C ALA A 146 -10.47 16.90 8.91
N LEU A 147 -10.20 17.66 7.85
CA LEU A 147 -9.47 18.91 7.93
C LEU A 147 -10.48 20.05 8.12
N VAL A 148 -10.23 20.92 9.09
CA VAL A 148 -10.98 22.17 9.24
C VAL A 148 -10.21 23.24 8.49
N ASP A 149 -10.86 23.90 7.53
CA ASP A 149 -10.28 25.05 6.84
C ASP A 149 -10.48 26.31 7.70
N PRO A 150 -9.39 26.96 8.17
CA PRO A 150 -9.52 28.19 8.95
C PRO A 150 -10.11 29.36 8.15
N ALA A 151 -10.17 29.30 6.81
CA ALA A 151 -10.84 30.31 6.00
C ALA A 151 -12.38 30.26 6.13
N ASP A 152 -12.94 29.10 6.48
CA ASP A 152 -14.39 28.91 6.71
C ASP A 152 -14.82 29.28 8.14
N LEU A 153 -13.88 29.68 9.01
CA LEU A 153 -14.14 30.08 10.41
C LEU A 153 -14.32 31.61 10.59
N GLY A 154 -14.43 32.36 9.48
CA GLY A 154 -14.34 33.83 9.45
C GLY A 154 -15.60 34.59 9.01
N GLU A 155 -16.77 33.95 8.91
CA GLU A 155 -18.05 34.62 8.67
C GLU A 155 -19.07 34.28 9.77
N GLU A 156 -18.95 34.95 10.93
CA GLU A 156 -20.07 35.22 11.87
C GLU A 156 -19.99 36.67 12.37
#